data_AF-A0A349L1P2-F1
#
_entry.id   AF-A0A349L1P2-F1
#
_cell.length_a   1.000
_cell.length_b   1.000
_cell.length_c   1.000
_cell.angle_alpha   90.00
_cell.angle_beta   90.00
_cell.angle_gamma   90.00
#
_symmetry.space_group_name_H-M   'P 1'
#
loop_
_entity.id
_entity.type
_entity.pdbx_description
1 polymer ?
#
loop_
_entity_poly.entity_id
_entity_poly.type
_entity_poly.pdbx_seq_one_letter_code
_entity_poly.pdbx_strand_id
1 'polypeptide(L)'
;MARLFHSTTLLAACAILTLQAPLQARAADTVAAPAPAVVTDWSNSGNVTLASDYVFRGVSQTQGKPTAQATLDFVHVGGAYLGLFGSGVSHAAYNNGSGSEIDVYGGYRHALGKDENIDLGLVTYWYAGAKFAAGGETIKYDTQDAKLGLNLGSFNAYGWLTLSKHWFG
;
A
#
# COMPACT_ATOMS: atom_id res chain seq x y z
N MET A 1 17.48 -3.63 60.53
CA MET A 1 18.74 -4.10 59.92
C MET A 1 18.56 -4.12 58.42
N ALA A 2 19.03 -3.07 57.75
CA ALA A 2 18.91 -2.88 56.30
C ALA A 2 19.94 -3.75 55.57
N ARG A 3 19.53 -4.47 54.53
CA ARG A 3 20.45 -5.12 53.58
C ARG A 3 20.33 -4.44 52.22
N LEU A 4 21.44 -3.82 51.86
CA LEU A 4 21.76 -3.06 50.67
C LEU A 4 21.89 -4.03 49.47
N PHE A 5 20.99 -3.97 48.50
CA PHE A 5 21.16 -4.68 47.23
C PHE A 5 22.05 -3.85 46.30
N HIS A 6 23.12 -4.49 45.84
CA HIS A 6 24.20 -3.89 45.07
C HIS A 6 23.79 -3.76 43.59
N SER A 7 24.20 -2.63 43.02
CA SER A 7 24.13 -2.28 41.60
C SER A 7 25.12 -3.10 40.78
N THR A 8 24.67 -3.64 39.65
CA THR A 8 25.57 -4.13 38.58
C THR A 8 25.04 -3.60 37.25
N THR A 9 25.53 -2.42 36.86
CA THR A 9 25.29 -1.83 35.54
C THR A 9 26.37 -2.39 34.59
N LEU A 10 26.01 -3.22 33.62
CA LEU A 10 26.93 -3.66 32.57
C LEU A 10 27.04 -2.56 31.50
N LEU A 11 28.21 -1.92 31.43
CA LEU A 11 28.60 -1.06 30.32
C LEU A 11 29.13 -1.95 29.18
N ALA A 12 28.38 -2.06 28.08
CA ALA A 12 28.86 -2.69 26.85
C ALA A 12 29.72 -1.68 26.07
N ALA A 13 31.04 -1.89 26.04
CA ALA A 13 31.97 -1.12 25.22
C ALA A 13 31.95 -1.66 23.78
N CYS A 14 31.29 -0.95 22.86
CA CYS A 14 31.42 -1.18 21.42
C CYS A 14 32.69 -0.50 20.91
N ALA A 15 33.72 -1.29 20.60
CA ALA A 15 34.89 -0.81 19.86
C ALA A 15 34.52 -0.58 18.40
N ILE A 16 34.61 0.67 17.94
CA ILE A 16 34.41 1.05 16.53
C ILE A 16 35.74 0.84 15.80
N LEU A 17 35.80 -0.17 14.93
CA LEU A 17 36.91 -0.38 14.00
C LEU A 17 36.60 0.38 12.71
N THR A 18 37.21 1.54 12.50
CA THR A 18 37.03 2.33 11.27
C THR A 18 37.92 1.77 10.15
N LEU A 19 37.31 1.10 9.17
CA LEU A 19 37.96 0.69 7.94
C LEU A 19 37.94 1.89 6.96
N GLN A 20 39.10 2.50 6.71
CA GLN A 20 39.22 3.59 5.73
C GLN A 20 39.26 3.00 4.31
N ALA A 21 38.14 3.10 3.58
CA ALA A 21 38.12 2.81 2.16
C ALA A 21 38.72 4.00 1.37
N PRO A 22 39.56 3.77 0.33
CA PRO A 22 40.07 4.85 -0.49
C PRO A 22 38.92 5.50 -1.28
N LEU A 23 38.89 6.83 -1.21
CA LEU A 23 37.97 7.70 -1.93
C LEU A 23 38.17 7.52 -3.44
N GLN A 24 37.35 6.66 -4.08
CA GLN A 24 37.25 6.64 -5.53
C GLN A 24 36.56 7.92 -5.98
N ALA A 25 37.21 8.68 -6.86
CA ALA A 25 36.63 9.86 -7.49
C ALA A 25 35.35 9.45 -8.24
N ARG A 26 34.18 9.83 -7.70
CA ARG A 26 32.93 9.82 -8.46
C ARG A 26 33.08 10.86 -9.57
N ALA A 27 32.89 10.43 -10.81
CA ALA A 27 32.60 11.36 -11.89
C ALA A 27 31.48 12.29 -11.42
N ALA A 28 31.64 13.60 -11.61
CA ALA A 28 30.58 14.55 -11.31
C ALA A 28 29.40 14.19 -12.22
N ASP A 29 28.33 13.64 -11.63
CA ASP A 29 27.03 13.58 -12.27
C ASP A 29 26.66 15.04 -12.56
N THR A 30 26.74 15.43 -13.84
CA THR A 30 26.19 16.70 -14.29
C THR A 30 24.70 16.68 -13.95
N VAL A 31 24.31 17.42 -12.91
CA VAL A 31 22.90 17.68 -12.63
C VAL A 31 22.36 18.40 -13.85
N ALA A 32 21.63 17.67 -14.69
CA ALA A 32 20.87 18.25 -15.78
C ALA A 32 19.99 19.36 -15.18
N ALA A 33 20.03 20.55 -15.78
CA ALA A 33 19.13 21.63 -15.41
C ALA A 33 17.68 21.10 -15.38
N PRO A 34 16.87 21.43 -14.36
CA PRO A 34 15.49 20.97 -14.30
C PRO A 34 14.80 21.42 -15.59
N ALA A 35 14.28 20.45 -16.34
CA ALA A 35 13.41 20.73 -17.48
C ALA A 35 12.25 21.63 -17.02
N PRO A 36 11.74 22.54 -17.87
CA PRO A 36 10.59 23.36 -17.50
C PRO A 36 9.47 22.45 -17.01
N ALA A 37 8.92 22.76 -15.84
CA ALA A 37 7.81 22.01 -15.26
C ALA A 37 6.66 22.03 -16.27
N VAL A 38 6.33 20.87 -16.84
CA VAL A 38 5.12 20.72 -17.62
C VAL A 38 3.98 20.89 -16.62
N VAL A 39 3.25 22.00 -16.72
CA VAL A 39 2.00 22.16 -15.99
C VAL A 39 1.03 21.18 -16.62
N THR A 40 0.80 20.06 -15.93
CA THR A 40 -0.20 19.08 -16.32
C THR A 40 -1.35 19.17 -15.34
N ASP A 41 -2.58 18.96 -15.83
CA ASP A 41 -3.75 18.83 -14.97
C ASP A 41 -3.73 17.56 -14.11
N TRP A 42 -2.76 16.68 -14.33
CA TRP A 42 -2.50 15.49 -13.53
C TRP A 42 -1.35 15.70 -12.55
N SER A 43 -1.55 15.19 -11.34
CA SER A 43 -0.51 14.97 -10.35
C SER A 43 -0.33 13.48 -10.15
N ASN A 44 0.91 13.04 -9.90
CA ASN A 44 1.21 11.65 -9.61
C ASN A 44 1.98 11.51 -8.30
N SER A 45 1.71 10.44 -7.57
CA SER A 45 2.43 10.07 -6.34
C SER A 45 2.62 8.57 -6.29
N GLY A 46 3.62 8.11 -5.54
CA GLY A 46 3.80 6.69 -5.31
C GLY A 46 4.56 6.43 -4.02
N ASN A 47 4.40 5.23 -3.49
CA ASN A 47 5.07 4.76 -2.29
C ASN A 47 5.57 3.32 -2.49
N VAL A 48 6.65 2.97 -1.79
CA VAL A 48 7.12 1.59 -1.63
C VAL A 48 7.26 1.32 -0.14
N THR A 49 6.73 0.18 0.30
CA THR A 49 6.72 -0.26 1.69
C THR A 49 7.27 -1.68 1.81
N LEU A 50 8.08 -1.93 2.84
CA LEU A 50 8.39 -3.29 3.29
C LEU A 50 7.59 -3.55 4.57
N ALA A 51 6.68 -4.52 4.51
CA ALA A 51 5.84 -4.91 5.64
C ALA A 51 6.32 -6.25 6.21
N SER A 52 6.32 -6.41 7.53
CA SER A 52 6.56 -7.71 8.16
C SER A 52 5.39 -8.68 8.02
N ASP A 53 4.18 -8.12 7.88
CA ASP A 53 2.93 -8.82 7.60
C ASP A 53 1.99 -7.85 6.87
N TYR A 54 1.39 -8.28 5.76
CA TYR A 54 0.37 -7.49 5.08
C TYR A 54 -1.01 -7.88 5.64
N VAL A 55 -1.60 -6.98 6.41
CA VAL A 55 -2.94 -7.15 6.98
C VAL A 55 -3.92 -6.26 6.23
N PHE A 56 -4.92 -6.88 5.60
CA PHE A 56 -5.99 -6.20 4.90
C PHE A 56 -7.30 -6.47 5.62
N ARG A 57 -8.03 -5.41 6.00
CA ARG A 57 -9.32 -5.49 6.71
C ARG A 57 -9.32 -6.41 7.95
N GLY A 58 -8.16 -6.54 8.60
CA GLY A 58 -7.97 -7.37 9.80
C GLY A 58 -7.52 -8.81 9.53
N VAL A 59 -7.34 -9.21 8.27
CA VAL A 59 -6.89 -10.55 7.87
C VAL A 59 -5.47 -10.47 7.27
N SER A 60 -4.58 -11.37 7.71
CA SER A 60 -3.22 -11.46 7.15
C SER A 60 -3.23 -12.12 5.77
N GLN A 61 -2.72 -11.39 4.78
CA GLN A 61 -2.59 -11.83 3.40
C GLN A 61 -1.31 -12.61 3.16
N THR A 62 -0.26 -12.35 3.96
CA THR A 62 1.04 -13.00 3.84
C THR A 62 1.28 -14.09 4.88
N GLN A 63 0.33 -14.30 5.79
CA GLN A 63 0.41 -15.27 6.89
C GLN A 63 1.63 -15.00 7.80
N GLY A 64 1.80 -13.73 8.21
CA GLY A 64 2.90 -13.31 9.09
C GLY A 64 4.27 -13.26 8.42
N LYS A 65 4.33 -13.31 7.08
CA LYS A 65 5.58 -13.27 6.31
C LYS A 65 5.81 -11.89 5.72
N PRO A 66 7.09 -11.45 5.61
CA PRO A 66 7.40 -10.16 5.05
C PRO A 66 7.06 -10.07 3.56
N THR A 67 6.67 -8.88 3.11
CA THR A 67 6.34 -8.59 1.71
C THR A 67 6.73 -7.16 1.34
N ALA A 68 6.94 -6.93 0.05
CA ALA A 68 7.07 -5.60 -0.51
C ALA A 68 5.73 -5.16 -1.07
N GLN A 69 5.44 -3.87 -0.94
CA GLN A 69 4.22 -3.25 -1.43
C GLN A 69 4.58 -1.98 -2.19
N ALA A 70 3.80 -1.67 -3.21
CA ALA A 70 3.93 -0.41 -3.94
C ALA A 70 2.56 0.16 -4.28
N THR A 71 2.46 1.49 -4.25
CA THR A 71 1.32 2.23 -4.79
C THR A 71 1.78 3.23 -5.82
N LEU A 72 0.91 3.47 -6.81
CA LEU A 72 1.04 4.55 -7.77
C LEU A 72 -0.33 5.18 -7.96
N ASP A 73 -0.42 6.49 -7.78
CA ASP A 73 -1.65 7.27 -7.85
C ASP A 73 -1.51 8.38 -8.88
N PHE A 74 -2.60 8.65 -9.60
CA PHE A 74 -2.79 9.75 -10.52
C PHE A 74 -4.06 10.48 -10.16
N VAL A 75 -3.97 11.79 -9.96
CA VAL A 75 -5.10 12.65 -9.60
C VAL A 75 -5.16 13.83 -10.56
N HIS A 76 -6.28 13.95 -11.26
CA HIS A 76 -6.60 15.07 -12.11
C HIS A 76 -7.15 16.25 -11.28
N VAL A 77 -6.81 17.48 -11.64
CA VAL A 77 -7.31 18.71 -10.98
C VAL A 77 -8.83 18.79 -10.97
N GLY A 78 -9.47 18.18 -11.97
CA GLY A 78 -10.93 18.07 -12.07
C GLY A 78 -11.57 17.00 -11.20
N GLY A 79 -10.82 16.27 -10.36
CA GLY A 79 -11.35 15.32 -9.37
C GLY A 79 -11.32 13.83 -9.77
N ALA A 80 -11.03 13.52 -11.03
CA ALA A 80 -10.81 12.14 -11.47
C ALA A 80 -9.53 11.58 -10.86
N TYR A 81 -9.53 10.31 -10.48
CA TYR A 81 -8.34 9.62 -10.00
C TYR A 81 -8.25 8.19 -10.50
N LEU A 82 -7.03 7.70 -10.62
CA LEU A 82 -6.68 6.33 -10.96
C LEU A 82 -5.47 5.94 -10.11
N GLY A 83 -5.42 4.70 -9.65
CA GLY A 83 -4.26 4.19 -8.96
C GLY A 83 -4.11 2.68 -9.08
N LEU A 84 -2.91 2.25 -8.72
CA LEU A 84 -2.47 0.88 -8.69
C LEU A 84 -1.88 0.59 -7.32
N PHE A 85 -2.24 -0.54 -6.75
CA PHE A 85 -1.54 -1.13 -5.62
C PHE A 85 -1.00 -2.50 -6.04
N GLY A 86 0.13 -2.90 -5.48
CA GLY A 86 0.67 -4.23 -5.67
C GLY A 86 1.39 -4.74 -4.44
N SER A 87 1.22 -6.02 -4.14
CA SER A 87 1.91 -6.68 -3.03
C SER A 87 2.08 -8.18 -3.28
N GLY A 88 3.07 -8.79 -2.63
CA GLY A 88 3.12 -10.24 -2.50
C GLY A 88 2.11 -10.74 -1.47
N VAL A 89 1.44 -11.85 -1.78
CA VAL A 89 0.49 -12.55 -0.89
C VAL A 89 0.83 -14.03 -0.77
N SER A 90 0.35 -14.68 0.28
CA SER A 90 0.65 -16.08 0.55
C SER A 90 -0.25 -17.02 -0.24
N HIS A 91 0.33 -18.05 -0.85
CA HIS A 91 -0.41 -19.16 -1.46
C HIS A 91 -1.30 -19.93 -0.46
N ALA A 92 -1.02 -19.81 0.84
CA ALA A 92 -1.86 -20.40 1.89
C ALA A 92 -3.13 -19.59 2.15
N ALA A 93 -3.10 -18.27 1.90
CA ALA A 93 -4.29 -17.42 1.92
C ALA A 93 -5.04 -17.46 0.56
N TYR A 94 -4.28 -17.52 -0.54
CA TYR A 94 -4.78 -17.45 -1.91
C TYR A 94 -4.29 -18.64 -2.75
N ASN A 95 -5.01 -19.76 -2.66
CA ASN A 95 -4.61 -21.01 -3.32
C ASN A 95 -4.49 -20.87 -4.84
N ASN A 96 -3.55 -21.60 -5.44
CA ASN A 96 -3.33 -21.68 -6.89
C ASN A 96 -2.95 -20.35 -7.57
N GLY A 97 -2.73 -19.27 -6.80
CA GLY A 97 -2.29 -17.99 -7.33
C GLY A 97 -0.79 -17.93 -7.61
N SER A 98 -0.35 -16.81 -8.20
CA SER A 98 1.06 -16.48 -8.40
C SER A 98 1.77 -15.97 -7.15
N GLY A 99 1.04 -15.79 -6.04
CA GLY A 99 1.55 -15.14 -4.84
C GLY A 99 1.61 -13.62 -4.93
N SER A 100 0.78 -13.00 -5.77
CA SER A 100 0.68 -11.54 -5.91
C SER A 100 -0.76 -11.06 -5.90
N GLU A 101 -0.98 -9.90 -5.29
CA GLU A 101 -2.17 -9.07 -5.36
C GLU A 101 -1.82 -7.82 -6.17
N ILE A 102 -2.68 -7.47 -7.13
CA ILE A 102 -2.63 -6.20 -7.85
C ILE A 102 -4.02 -5.61 -7.78
N ASP A 103 -4.10 -4.38 -7.30
CA ASP A 103 -5.36 -3.66 -7.27
C ASP A 103 -5.33 -2.55 -8.31
N VAL A 104 -6.42 -2.41 -9.04
CA VAL A 104 -6.67 -1.26 -9.90
C VAL A 104 -7.87 -0.54 -9.35
N TYR A 105 -7.70 0.73 -9.01
CA TYR A 105 -8.78 1.56 -8.51
C TYR A 105 -8.85 2.89 -9.20
N GLY A 106 -10.04 3.47 -9.23
CA GLY A 106 -10.25 4.79 -9.77
C GLY A 106 -11.62 5.31 -9.40
N GLY A 107 -11.83 6.58 -9.67
CA GLY A 107 -13.08 7.22 -9.31
C GLY A 107 -13.08 8.70 -9.61
N TYR A 108 -14.07 9.36 -9.04
CA TYR A 108 -14.26 10.78 -9.18
C TYR A 108 -14.65 11.39 -7.83
N ARG A 109 -13.87 12.38 -7.40
CA ARG A 109 -14.14 13.19 -6.22
C ARG A 109 -14.65 14.55 -6.66
N HIS A 110 -15.92 14.83 -6.37
CA HIS A 110 -16.55 16.10 -6.66
C HIS A 110 -16.52 16.99 -5.42
N ALA A 111 -15.92 18.18 -5.54
CA ALA A 111 -15.95 19.17 -4.48
C ALA A 111 -17.35 19.80 -4.38
N LEU A 112 -17.93 19.79 -3.19
CA LEU A 112 -19.19 20.47 -2.86
C LEU A 112 -18.94 21.87 -2.27
N GLY A 113 -17.75 22.07 -1.71
CA GLY A 113 -17.27 23.32 -1.13
C GLY A 113 -15.75 23.27 -0.97
N LYS A 114 -15.18 24.21 -0.19
CA LYS A 114 -13.73 24.26 0.03
C LYS A 114 -13.18 23.00 0.70
N ASP A 115 -13.93 22.47 1.67
CA ASP A 115 -13.51 21.35 2.52
C ASP A 115 -14.51 20.19 2.48
N GLU A 116 -15.44 20.18 1.52
CA GLU A 116 -16.54 19.21 1.42
C GLU A 116 -16.50 18.52 0.06
N ASN A 117 -16.77 17.21 0.03
CA ASN A 117 -16.78 16.46 -1.22
C ASN A 117 -17.64 15.20 -1.14
N ILE A 118 -18.02 14.72 -2.32
CA ILE A 118 -18.56 13.38 -2.54
C ILE A 118 -17.59 12.60 -3.44
N ASP A 119 -17.34 11.34 -3.11
CA ASP A 119 -16.39 10.47 -3.81
C ASP A 119 -17.10 9.19 -4.25
N LEU A 120 -17.12 8.93 -5.54
CA LEU A 120 -17.54 7.65 -6.11
C LEU A 120 -16.31 6.93 -6.65
N GLY A 121 -16.07 5.71 -6.17
CA GLY A 121 -14.91 4.93 -6.55
C GLY A 121 -15.25 3.49 -6.90
N LEU A 122 -14.34 2.86 -7.63
CA LEU A 122 -14.31 1.43 -7.92
C LEU A 122 -12.91 0.91 -7.67
N VAL A 123 -12.82 -0.32 -7.18
CA VAL A 123 -11.56 -1.05 -7.02
C VAL A 123 -11.78 -2.49 -7.45
N THR A 124 -10.80 -3.03 -8.17
CA THR A 124 -10.72 -4.46 -8.47
C THR A 124 -9.46 -5.01 -7.81
N TYR A 125 -9.65 -5.93 -6.87
CA TYR A 125 -8.60 -6.73 -6.25
C TYR A 125 -8.35 -7.94 -7.12
N TRP A 126 -7.18 -8.02 -7.75
CA TRP A 126 -6.82 -9.09 -8.67
C TRP A 126 -5.72 -9.98 -8.08
N TYR A 127 -6.08 -11.24 -7.86
CA TYR A 127 -5.17 -12.26 -7.35
C TYR A 127 -4.81 -13.21 -8.47
N ALA A 128 -3.75 -12.89 -9.22
CA ALA A 128 -3.44 -13.55 -10.49
C ALA A 128 -3.36 -15.08 -10.36
N GLY A 129 -4.27 -15.77 -11.05
CA GLY A 129 -4.38 -17.25 -11.06
C GLY A 129 -5.07 -17.87 -9.84
N ALA A 130 -5.29 -17.11 -8.76
CA ALA A 130 -5.79 -17.63 -7.50
C ALA A 130 -7.25 -18.08 -7.62
N LYS A 131 -7.51 -19.31 -7.16
CA LYS A 131 -8.83 -19.93 -7.21
C LYS A 131 -8.92 -21.15 -6.31
N PHE A 132 -10.13 -21.54 -5.94
CA PHE A 132 -10.41 -22.79 -5.22
C PHE A 132 -11.68 -23.44 -5.77
N ALA A 133 -11.87 -24.73 -5.45
CA ALA A 133 -13.07 -25.47 -5.82
C ALA A 133 -14.01 -25.57 -4.62
N ALA A 134 -15.28 -25.20 -4.81
CA ALA A 134 -16.32 -25.37 -3.80
C ALA A 134 -17.67 -25.61 -4.48
N GLY A 135 -18.45 -26.57 -3.99
CA GLY A 135 -19.78 -26.87 -4.54
C GLY A 135 -19.79 -27.30 -6.01
N GLY A 136 -18.67 -27.82 -6.53
CA GLY A 136 -18.52 -28.17 -7.95
C GLY A 136 -18.17 -26.99 -8.86
N GLU A 137 -18.05 -25.77 -8.32
CA GLU A 137 -17.62 -24.58 -9.06
C GLU A 137 -16.14 -24.27 -8.79
N THR A 138 -15.47 -23.67 -9.78
CA THR A 138 -14.16 -23.02 -9.58
C THR A 138 -14.39 -21.54 -9.30
N ILE A 139 -14.05 -21.11 -8.09
CA ILE A 139 -14.25 -19.74 -7.61
C ILE A 139 -12.91 -19.01 -7.61
N LYS A 140 -12.88 -17.83 -8.21
CA LYS A 140 -11.71 -16.92 -8.18
C LYS A 140 -11.75 -16.05 -6.94
N TYR A 141 -10.58 -15.69 -6.43
CA TYR A 141 -10.45 -14.76 -5.30
C TYR A 141 -10.66 -13.28 -5.70
N ASP A 142 -10.72 -12.98 -6.99
CA ASP A 142 -10.87 -11.61 -7.51
C ASP A 142 -12.17 -10.96 -7.00
N THR A 143 -12.03 -9.78 -6.39
CA THR A 143 -13.14 -9.03 -5.79
C THR A 143 -13.22 -7.65 -6.39
N GLN A 144 -14.43 -7.18 -6.70
CA GLN A 144 -14.67 -5.81 -7.13
C GLN A 144 -15.60 -5.12 -6.14
N ASP A 145 -15.19 -3.96 -5.64
CA ASP A 145 -15.99 -3.15 -4.73
C ASP A 145 -16.22 -1.75 -5.32
N ALA A 146 -17.42 -1.22 -5.14
CA ALA A 146 -17.73 0.19 -5.30
C ALA A 146 -17.66 0.91 -3.95
N LYS A 147 -17.27 2.18 -3.99
CA LYS A 147 -17.15 3.06 -2.82
C LYS A 147 -18.02 4.28 -3.01
N LEU A 148 -18.75 4.66 -1.97
CA LEU A 148 -19.31 6.00 -1.81
C LEU A 148 -18.71 6.65 -0.58
N GLY A 149 -18.09 7.82 -0.75
CA GLY A 149 -17.57 8.65 0.34
C GLY A 149 -18.32 9.98 0.38
N LEU A 150 -18.66 10.42 1.59
CA LEU A 150 -19.21 11.74 1.86
C LEU A 150 -18.34 12.42 2.91
N ASN A 151 -17.80 13.57 2.57
CA ASN A 151 -17.08 14.45 3.47
C ASN A 151 -17.82 15.79 3.56
N LEU A 152 -18.18 16.16 4.79
CA LEU A 152 -18.85 17.40 5.15
C LEU A 152 -17.99 18.18 6.16
N GLY A 153 -16.71 18.37 5.84
CA GLY A 153 -15.74 19.04 6.69
C GLY A 153 -15.36 18.22 7.93
N SER A 154 -16.09 18.42 9.04
CA SER A 154 -15.83 17.71 10.31
C SER A 154 -16.37 16.29 10.33
N PHE A 155 -17.25 15.94 9.39
CA PHE A 155 -17.87 14.62 9.30
C PHE A 155 -17.44 13.88 8.04
N ASN A 156 -17.12 12.60 8.19
CA ASN A 156 -16.76 11.70 7.09
C ASN A 156 -17.55 10.40 7.22
N ALA A 157 -18.18 9.97 6.13
CA ALA A 157 -18.85 8.68 6.03
C ALA A 157 -18.42 7.97 4.75
N TYR A 158 -18.21 6.66 4.84
CA TYR A 158 -17.86 5.81 3.70
C TYR A 158 -18.72 4.55 3.70
N GLY A 159 -19.18 4.17 2.52
CA GLY A 159 -19.86 2.91 2.27
C GLY A 159 -19.18 2.16 1.13
N TRP A 160 -19.18 0.84 1.24
CA TRP A 160 -18.66 -0.06 0.21
C TRP A 160 -19.75 -1.04 -0.21
N LEU A 161 -19.79 -1.34 -1.50
CA LEU A 161 -20.68 -2.34 -2.07
C LEU A 161 -19.84 -3.31 -2.91
N THR A 162 -19.84 -4.58 -2.52
CA THR A 162 -19.22 -5.62 -3.33
C THR A 162 -20.09 -5.91 -4.55
N LEU A 163 -19.46 -5.83 -5.72
CA LEU A 163 -20.06 -6.09 -7.02
C LEU A 163 -19.81 -7.54 -7.48
N SER A 164 -18.76 -8.19 -6.98
CA SER A 164 -18.47 -9.60 -7.27
C SER A 164 -19.47 -10.55 -6.61
N LYS A 165 -19.79 -11.66 -7.29
CA LYS A 165 -20.62 -12.77 -6.73
C LYS A 165 -20.01 -13.34 -5.44
N HIS A 166 -18.68 -13.39 -5.38
CA HIS A 166 -17.91 -13.87 -4.25
C HIS A 166 -17.02 -12.73 -3.75
N TRP A 167 -17.00 -12.54 -2.42
CA TRP A 167 -16.20 -11.52 -1.77
C TRP A 167 -15.04 -12.17 -1.01
N PHE A 168 -13.86 -11.56 -1.12
CA PHE A 168 -12.66 -11.99 -0.42
C PHE A 168 -11.93 -10.78 0.18
N GLY A 169 -11.46 -10.95 1.41
CA GLY A 169 -10.70 -9.96 2.18
C GLY A 169 -11.34 -9.66 3.51
#